data_AF-A0AAW5N2F2-F1
#
_entry.id   AF-A0AAW5N2F2-F1
#
_cell.length_a   1.000
_cell.length_b   1.000
_cell.length_c   1.000
_cell.angle_alpha   90.00
_cell.angle_beta   90.00
_cell.angle_gamma   90.00
#
_symmetry.space_group_name_H-M   'P 1'
#
loop_
_entity.id
_entity.type
_entity.pdbx_description
1 polymer ?
#
loop_
_entity_poly.entity_id
_entity_poly.type
_entity_poly.pdbx_seq_one_letter_code
_entity_poly.pdbx_strand_id
1 'polypeptide(L)'
;YHYSHNGERIQPETDDDSIGGHFLHLLHGEKPSQSWEKAMHISLVLYAEHEFNASTFTSRVIAGTGSDMYSAIIGAIGALRGPKHGGANEVS
;
A
#
# COMPACT_ATOMS: atom_id res chain seq x y z
N TYR A 1 -7.25 10.92 -2.53
CA TYR A 1 -7.35 11.87 -1.40
C TYR A 1 -7.46 13.31 -1.91
N HIS A 2 -6.42 13.86 -2.56
CA HIS A 2 -6.39 15.25 -3.08
C HIS A 2 -7.60 15.67 -3.92
N TYR A 3 -8.02 14.87 -4.91
CA TYR A 3 -9.18 15.23 -5.72
C TYR A 3 -10.48 15.34 -4.89
N SER A 4 -10.75 14.35 -4.03
CA SER A 4 -11.99 14.30 -3.26
C SER A 4 -12.02 15.22 -2.04
N HIS A 5 -10.86 15.59 -1.47
CA HIS A 5 -10.78 16.40 -0.24
C HIS A 5 -10.33 17.84 -0.49
N ASN A 6 -9.51 18.07 -1.52
CA ASN A 6 -8.91 19.36 -1.83
C ASN A 6 -9.33 19.90 -3.22
N GLY A 7 -10.07 19.13 -4.02
CA GLY A 7 -10.47 19.52 -5.38
C GLY A 7 -9.33 19.55 -6.39
N GLU A 8 -8.18 18.94 -6.06
CA GLU A 8 -6.94 19.06 -6.82
C GLU A 8 -6.61 17.79 -7.61
N ARG A 9 -6.20 17.97 -8.88
CA ARG A 9 -5.56 16.93 -9.69
C ARG A 9 -4.05 17.11 -9.60
N ILE A 10 -3.40 16.27 -8.81
CA ILE A 10 -1.94 16.28 -8.62
C ILE A 10 -1.22 15.69 -9.84
N GLN A 11 0.05 16.05 -10.03
CA GLN A 11 0.94 15.42 -11.01
C GLN A 11 1.54 14.14 -10.40
N PRO A 12 1.20 12.93 -10.92
CA PRO A 12 1.67 11.68 -10.34
C PRO A 12 3.06 11.25 -10.81
N GLU A 13 3.62 11.86 -11.85
CA GLU A 13 4.98 11.55 -12.33
C GLU A 13 5.96 12.54 -11.68
N THR A 14 6.45 12.19 -10.48
CA THR A 14 7.47 12.98 -9.77
C THR A 14 8.89 12.49 -10.12
N ASP A 15 9.91 13.20 -9.64
CA ASP A 15 11.33 12.87 -9.81
C ASP A 15 11.93 12.14 -8.59
N ASP A 16 11.09 11.51 -7.76
CA ASP A 16 11.54 10.75 -6.60
C ASP A 16 12.11 9.38 -7.02
N ASP A 17 13.25 9.01 -6.46
CA ASP A 17 13.98 7.80 -6.82
C ASP A 17 13.52 6.53 -6.08
N SER A 18 12.46 6.64 -5.24
CA SER A 18 11.95 5.52 -4.46
C SER A 18 10.43 5.55 -4.27
N ILE A 19 9.83 4.36 -4.09
CA ILE A 19 8.39 4.22 -3.80
C ILE A 19 8.00 4.93 -2.49
N GLY A 20 8.85 4.84 -1.46
CA GLY A 20 8.61 5.47 -0.17
C GLY A 20 8.65 7.00 -0.24
N GLY A 21 9.64 7.54 -0.97
CA GLY A 21 9.76 8.98 -1.24
C GLY A 21 8.58 9.50 -2.05
N HIS A 22 8.28 8.81 -3.15
CA HIS A 22 7.16 9.12 -4.04
C HIS A 22 5.80 9.15 -3.31
N PHE A 23 5.52 8.15 -2.46
CA PHE A 23 4.30 8.10 -1.65
C PHE A 23 4.15 9.33 -0.75
N LEU A 24 5.21 9.70 -0.02
CA LEU A 24 5.19 10.85 0.88
C LEU A 24 5.06 12.17 0.12
N HIS A 25 5.73 12.29 -1.03
CA HIS A 25 5.63 13.47 -1.87
C HIS A 25 4.19 13.68 -2.37
N LEU A 26 3.56 12.63 -2.91
CA LEU A 26 2.17 12.73 -3.36
C LEU A 26 1.19 13.03 -2.23
N LEU A 27 1.48 12.60 -1.00
CA LEU A 27 0.64 12.84 0.17
C LEU A 27 0.76 14.28 0.71
N HIS A 28 1.98 14.81 0.77
CA HIS A 28 2.27 16.10 1.40
C HIS A 28 2.41 17.27 0.41
N GLY A 29 2.57 16.97 -0.89
CA GLY A 29 2.79 17.98 -1.93
C GLY A 29 4.23 18.53 -1.99
N GLU A 30 5.16 17.93 -1.24
CA GLU A 30 6.58 18.34 -1.22
C GLU A 30 7.51 17.13 -1.05
N LYS A 31 8.75 17.26 -1.54
CA LYS A 31 9.76 16.19 -1.47
C LYS A 31 10.11 15.87 0.00
N PRO A 32 10.07 14.59 0.42
CA PRO A 32 10.34 14.23 1.81
C PRO A 32 11.81 14.40 2.19
N SER A 33 12.08 14.52 3.48
CA SER A 33 13.45 14.45 4.00
C SER A 33 14.05 13.05 3.80
N GLN A 34 15.38 12.96 3.66
CA GLN A 34 16.08 11.67 3.57
C GLN A 34 15.81 10.74 4.77
N SER A 35 15.56 11.31 5.96
CA SER A 35 15.22 10.54 7.15
C SER A 35 13.87 9.84 6.97
N TRP A 36 12.87 10.55 6.45
CA TRP A 36 11.53 10.02 6.22
C TRP A 36 11.51 8.99 5.09
N GLU A 37 12.26 9.23 4.01
CA GLU A 37 12.41 8.26 2.92
C GLU A 37 13.02 6.93 3.43
N LYS A 38 14.06 7.00 4.26
CA LYS A 38 14.67 5.81 4.89
C LYS A 38 13.68 5.10 5.84
N ALA A 39 12.91 5.85 6.63
CA ALA A 39 11.90 5.27 7.49
C ALA A 39 10.82 4.53 6.69
N MET A 40 10.36 5.11 5.58
CA MET A 40 9.42 4.46 4.67
C MET A 40 10.00 3.19 4.03
N HIS A 41 11.27 3.22 3.61
CA HIS A 41 11.93 2.02 3.10
C HIS A 41 11.93 0.88 4.11
N ILE A 42 12.31 1.16 5.37
CA ILE A 42 12.30 0.14 6.44
C ILE A 42 10.89 -0.38 6.65
N SER A 43 9.89 0.50 6.76
CA SER A 43 8.50 0.11 6.97
C SER A 43 7.99 -0.80 5.84
N LEU A 44 8.18 -0.39 4.59
CA LEU A 44 7.72 -1.17 3.43
C LEU A 44 8.40 -2.54 3.34
N VAL A 45 9.68 -2.64 3.71
CA VAL A 45 10.38 -3.94 3.80
C VAL A 45 9.79 -4.82 4.89
N LEU A 46 9.49 -4.26 6.07
CA LEU A 46 8.90 -5.02 7.18
C LEU A 46 7.51 -5.57 6.86
N TYR A 47 6.71 -4.84 6.08
CA TYR A 47 5.37 -5.25 5.67
C TYR A 47 5.32 -6.07 4.36
N ALA A 48 6.46 -6.29 3.70
CA ALA A 48 6.49 -6.84 2.34
C ALA A 48 5.95 -8.27 2.25
N GLU A 49 6.25 -9.12 3.23
CA GLU A 49 5.88 -10.55 3.21
C GLU A 49 5.80 -11.08 4.64
N HIS A 50 4.79 -11.92 4.90
CA HIS A 50 4.59 -12.54 6.21
C HIS A 50 3.86 -13.90 6.11
N GLU A 51 4.33 -14.72 5.19
CA GLU A 51 3.89 -16.09 4.89
C GLU A 51 2.36 -16.21 4.73
N PHE A 52 1.74 -17.20 5.37
CA PHE A 52 0.33 -17.52 5.18
C PHE A 52 -0.55 -16.78 6.20
N ASN A 53 -0.90 -15.55 5.84
CA ASN A 53 -1.93 -14.76 6.51
C ASN A 53 -3.24 -14.72 5.70
N ALA A 54 -4.30 -14.14 6.25
CA ALA A 54 -5.64 -14.12 5.62
C ALA A 54 -5.65 -13.53 4.19
N SER A 55 -4.93 -12.43 3.95
CA SER A 55 -4.83 -11.82 2.62
C SER A 55 -4.00 -12.66 1.65
N THR A 56 -2.85 -13.18 2.08
CA THR A 56 -2.00 -14.05 1.24
C THR A 56 -2.70 -15.36 0.89
N PHE A 57 -3.43 -15.95 1.83
CA PHE A 57 -4.20 -17.17 1.57
C PHE A 57 -5.32 -16.90 0.56
N THR A 58 -6.02 -15.77 0.69
CA THR A 58 -7.09 -15.37 -0.24
C THR A 58 -6.58 -15.20 -1.67
N SER A 59 -5.44 -14.52 -1.88
CA SER A 59 -4.85 -14.39 -3.22
C SER A 59 -4.51 -15.75 -3.84
N ARG A 60 -3.95 -16.67 -3.04
CA ARG A 60 -3.61 -18.03 -3.48
C ARG A 60 -4.83 -18.87 -3.82
N VAL A 61 -5.92 -18.76 -3.06
CA VAL A 61 -7.18 -19.46 -3.37
C VAL A 61 -7.72 -19.01 -4.73
N ILE A 62 -7.76 -17.71 -4.99
CA ILE A 62 -8.25 -17.16 -6.27
C ILE A 62 -7.33 -17.58 -7.43
N ALA A 63 -6.02 -17.41 -7.27
CA ALA A 63 -5.04 -17.83 -8.27
C ALA A 63 -5.10 -19.35 -8.55
N GLY A 64 -5.36 -20.17 -7.52
CA GLY A 64 -5.50 -21.62 -7.64
C GLY A 64 -6.67 -22.08 -8.50
N THR A 65 -7.64 -21.19 -8.78
CA THR A 65 -8.73 -21.46 -9.73
C THR A 65 -8.38 -21.14 -11.19
N GLY A 66 -7.17 -20.61 -11.45
CA GLY A 66 -6.76 -20.11 -12.77
C GLY A 66 -7.24 -18.69 -13.07
N SER A 67 -7.71 -17.95 -12.06
CA SER A 67 -8.10 -16.54 -12.19
C SER A 67 -6.88 -15.64 -12.40
N ASP A 68 -7.12 -14.42 -12.84
CA ASP A 68 -6.07 -13.47 -13.19
C ASP A 68 -5.48 -12.75 -11.96
N MET A 69 -4.34 -12.10 -12.17
CA MET A 69 -3.59 -11.41 -11.13
C MET A 69 -4.39 -10.28 -10.47
N TYR A 70 -5.22 -9.54 -11.23
CA TYR A 70 -6.03 -8.47 -10.66
C TYR A 70 -7.09 -9.04 -9.71
N SER A 71 -7.78 -10.11 -10.11
CA SER A 71 -8.75 -10.78 -9.24
C SER A 71 -8.11 -11.27 -7.93
N ALA A 72 -6.92 -11.87 -8.00
CA ALA A 72 -6.21 -12.34 -6.81
C ALA A 72 -5.80 -11.20 -5.87
N ILE A 73 -5.30 -10.08 -6.42
CA ILE A 73 -4.90 -8.90 -5.63
C ILE A 73 -6.13 -8.21 -5.02
N ILE A 74 -7.21 -8.03 -5.79
CA ILE A 74 -8.46 -7.42 -5.30
C ILE A 74 -9.04 -8.23 -4.12
N GLY A 75 -9.04 -9.56 -4.23
CA GLY A 75 -9.47 -10.44 -3.13
C GLY A 75 -8.62 -10.26 -1.87
N ALA A 76 -7.29 -10.20 -2.02
CA ALA A 76 -6.38 -9.95 -0.90
C ALA A 76 -6.59 -8.59 -0.23
N ILE A 77 -6.81 -7.53 -1.01
CA ILE A 77 -7.16 -6.19 -0.50
C ILE A 77 -8.46 -6.25 0.31
N GLY A 78 -9.47 -6.98 -0.18
CA GLY A 78 -10.72 -7.19 0.54
C GLY A 78 -10.53 -7.87 1.90
N ALA A 79 -9.68 -8.91 1.95
CA ALA A 79 -9.32 -9.58 3.21
C ALA A 79 -8.53 -8.65 4.16
N LEU A 80 -7.58 -7.87 3.63
CA LEU A 80 -6.77 -6.92 4.40
C LEU A 80 -7.59 -5.79 5.01
N ARG A 81 -8.66 -5.35 4.34
CA ARG A 81 -9.59 -4.34 4.86
C ARG A 81 -10.27 -4.74 6.18
N GLY A 82 -10.33 -6.03 6.50
CA GLY A 82 -10.92 -6.51 7.76
C GLY A 82 -10.21 -5.92 8.99
N PRO A 83 -10.92 -5.30 9.96
CA PRO A 83 -10.28 -4.67 11.13
C PRO A 83 -9.42 -5.62 11.96
N LYS A 84 -9.79 -6.91 11.98
CA LYS A 84 -9.03 -7.97 12.69
C LYS A 84 -7.78 -8.43 11.94
N HIS A 85 -7.53 -7.93 10.73
CA HIS A 85 -6.38 -8.29 9.90
C HIS A 85 -5.51 -7.08 9.59
N GLY A 86 -5.97 -6.12 8.77
CA GLY A 86 -5.15 -4.97 8.36
C GLY A 86 -5.31 -3.71 9.21
N GLY A 87 -6.32 -3.62 10.07
CA GLY A 87 -6.62 -2.42 10.85
C GLY A 87 -5.93 -2.32 12.21
N ALA A 88 -5.05 -3.27 12.57
CA ALA A 88 -4.52 -3.37 13.93
C ALA A 88 -3.78 -2.10 14.40
N ASN A 89 -3.10 -1.40 13.50
CA ASN A 89 -2.31 -0.21 13.83
C ASN A 89 -3.14 1.09 13.86
N GLU A 90 -4.39 1.07 13.40
CA GLU A 90 -5.29 2.23 13.40
C GLU A 90 -6.20 2.27 14.65
N VAL A 91 -6.28 1.16 15.39
CA VAL A 91 -7.13 0.99 16.59
C VAL A 91 -6.30 1.02 17.89
N SER A 92 -4.98 1.21 17.80
CA SER A 92 -4.10 1.25 18.97
C SER A 92 -4.13 2.58 19.73
#